data_AF-A0A9E7NE04-F1
#
_entry.id   AF-A0A9E7NE04-F1
#
_cell.length_a   1.000
_cell.length_b   1.000
_cell.length_c   1.000
_cell.angle_alpha   90.00
_cell.angle_beta   90.00
_cell.angle_gamma   90.00
#
_symmetry.space_group_name_H-M   'P 1'
#
loop_
_entity.id
_entity.type
_entity.pdbx_description
1 polymer ?
#
loop_
_entity_poly.entity_id
_entity_poly.type
_entity_poly.pdbx_seq_one_letter_code
_entity_poly.pdbx_strand_id
1 'polypeptide(L)'
;MNSRERFGRNYIEAELQEIADHLHTDVDAYLIGGGAMSLHESSLKDTTKDIDLVVVDEAALSRLMGVLDDLGYEEVTDLGDEYNRLGARHCVQNDAGCQFDVFCRQIVNKLYFSDGMQARSEAFLSDESFSVGLASFDDIFLFKAVAERPDDIGDMATLVQTDLDFDVIEDEIERQVELLGGEQFVTVVSESLERLDQNEGIQTPLDDVVRGYYRHDVYDEDQVTALLERAENDVWLVPAIALQRAVDNEHFENRQPSVPSKTRLDCRTCDRKTDHQFQEFKSLPDETWSGQPRWECQVCQSPRHGPNPR
;
A
#
# COMPACT_ATOMS: atom_id res chain seq x y z
N MET A 1 19.37 -22.42 2.07
CA MET A 1 18.90 -21.06 2.38
C MET A 1 19.08 -20.86 3.87
N ASN A 2 20.07 -20.06 4.28
CA ASN A 2 20.19 -19.66 5.68
C ASN A 2 18.96 -18.79 6.01
N SER A 3 18.20 -19.17 7.04
CA SER A 3 17.12 -18.34 7.53
C SER A 3 17.73 -17.06 8.09
N ARG A 4 17.31 -15.89 7.56
CA ARG A 4 17.69 -14.59 8.13
C ARG A 4 17.11 -14.48 9.54
N GLU A 5 17.86 -13.81 10.41
CA GLU A 5 17.41 -13.51 11.77
C GLU A 5 16.18 -12.58 11.73
N ARG A 6 15.40 -12.57 12.81
CA ARG A 6 14.15 -11.84 12.91
C ARG A 6 14.13 -11.05 14.21
N PHE A 7 13.82 -9.77 14.11
CA PHE A 7 13.88 -8.79 15.18
C PHE A 7 12.47 -8.33 15.55
N GLY A 8 12.18 -8.28 16.84
CA GLY A 8 10.90 -7.82 17.37
C GLY A 8 10.97 -6.38 17.88
N ARG A 9 9.81 -5.84 18.28
CA ARG A 9 9.61 -4.46 18.74
C ARG A 9 10.72 -3.92 19.65
N ASN A 10 10.98 -4.58 20.79
CA ASN A 10 11.95 -4.10 21.77
C ASN A 10 13.37 -3.97 21.21
N TYR A 11 13.75 -4.82 20.25
CA TYR A 11 15.05 -4.75 19.60
C TYR A 11 15.11 -3.54 18.67
N ILE A 12 14.09 -3.37 17.82
CA ILE A 12 14.00 -2.24 16.88
C ILE A 12 13.97 -0.90 17.63
N GLU A 13 13.20 -0.81 18.72
CA GLU A 13 13.16 0.37 19.59
C GLU A 13 14.54 0.69 20.19
N ALA A 14 15.29 -0.33 20.63
CA ALA A 14 16.62 -0.13 21.19
C ALA A 14 17.61 0.38 20.14
N GLU A 15 17.62 -0.19 18.93
CA GLU A 15 18.48 0.28 17.83
C GLU A 15 18.16 1.72 17.44
N LEU A 16 16.87 2.08 17.32
CA LEU A 16 16.47 3.45 16.99
C LEU A 16 16.83 4.46 18.10
N GLN A 17 16.74 4.05 19.37
CA GLN A 17 17.19 4.88 20.49
C GLN A 17 18.71 5.03 20.50
N GLU A 18 19.47 3.98 20.20
CA GLU A 18 20.93 4.06 20.10
C GLU A 18 21.35 5.02 18.99
N ILE A 19 20.67 5.01 17.84
CA ILE A 19 20.86 6.01 16.77
C ILE A 19 20.52 7.42 17.27
N ALA A 20 19.40 7.59 18.00
CA ALA A 20 18.99 8.89 18.55
C ALA A 20 20.06 9.48 19.46
N ASP A 21 20.63 8.67 20.35
CA ASP A 21 21.64 9.09 21.34
C ASP A 21 22.95 9.57 20.67
N HIS A 22 23.21 9.17 19.43
CA HIS A 22 24.41 9.52 18.65
C HIS A 22 24.17 10.61 17.59
N LEU A 23 22.91 10.95 17.31
CA LEU A 23 22.57 12.06 16.42
C LEU A 23 22.69 13.40 17.15
N HIS A 24 23.28 14.39 16.49
CA HIS A 24 23.48 15.74 17.03
C HIS A 24 22.87 16.83 16.14
N THR A 25 22.19 16.43 15.07
CA THR A 25 21.55 17.33 14.12
C THR A 25 20.33 16.62 13.56
N ASP A 26 19.24 17.36 13.48
CA ASP A 26 17.90 16.87 13.19
C ASP A 26 17.86 15.93 11.98
N VAL A 27 17.26 14.76 12.17
CA VAL A 27 16.93 13.79 11.14
C VAL A 27 15.48 13.38 11.35
N ASP A 28 14.66 13.59 10.33
CA ASP A 28 13.30 13.05 10.26
C ASP A 28 13.33 11.79 9.39
N ALA A 29 12.96 10.66 10.00
CA ALA A 29 12.89 9.37 9.35
C ALA A 29 11.51 8.73 9.51
N TYR A 30 11.17 7.83 8.59
CA TYR A 30 9.88 7.16 8.56
C TYR A 30 10.08 5.67 8.36
N LEU A 31 9.61 4.88 9.31
CA LEU A 31 9.54 3.44 9.18
C LEU A 31 8.45 3.07 8.17
N ILE A 32 8.82 2.21 7.24
CA ILE A 32 7.91 1.62 6.26
C ILE A 32 7.93 0.09 6.37
N GLY A 33 7.14 -0.57 5.52
CA GLY A 33 7.23 -2.01 5.32
C GLY A 33 6.95 -2.84 6.57
N GLY A 34 7.69 -3.94 6.74
CA GLY A 34 7.45 -4.91 7.80
C GLY A 34 7.78 -4.38 9.20
N GLY A 35 8.77 -3.48 9.30
CA GLY A 35 9.14 -2.81 10.55
C GLY A 35 7.98 -1.98 11.10
N ALA A 36 7.42 -1.08 10.28
CA ALA A 36 6.26 -0.27 10.66
C ALA A 36 5.05 -1.14 11.07
N MET A 37 4.73 -2.19 10.29
CA MET A 37 3.65 -3.12 10.62
C MET A 37 3.81 -3.82 11.97
N SER A 38 5.05 -3.99 12.45
CA SER A 38 5.33 -4.63 13.74
C SER A 38 5.23 -3.68 14.94
N LEU A 39 5.38 -2.38 14.69
CA LEU A 39 5.49 -1.34 15.72
C LEU A 39 4.19 -0.57 15.98
N HIS A 40 3.28 -0.56 15.01
CA HIS A 40 1.90 -0.07 15.21
C HIS A 40 1.24 -0.73 16.43
N GLU A 41 0.37 0.00 17.16
CA GLU A 41 -0.27 -0.51 18.38
C GLU A 41 -1.07 -1.80 18.13
N SER A 42 -1.76 -1.87 17.00
CA SER A 42 -2.52 -3.06 16.57
C SER A 42 -1.66 -4.13 15.91
N SER A 43 -0.33 -4.02 16.00
CA SER A 43 0.74 -4.83 15.40
C SER A 43 0.26 -6.02 14.56
N LEU A 44 0.54 -5.97 13.26
CA LEU A 44 0.19 -7.03 12.30
C LEU A 44 1.30 -8.08 12.16
N LYS A 45 2.47 -7.84 12.77
CA LYS A 45 3.64 -8.72 12.70
C LYS A 45 4.41 -8.73 14.01
N ASP A 46 4.73 -9.92 14.50
CA ASP A 46 5.55 -10.06 15.71
C ASP A 46 7.03 -9.66 15.47
N THR A 47 7.53 -9.85 14.25
CA THR A 47 8.95 -9.64 13.90
C THR A 47 9.15 -9.24 12.45
N THR A 48 10.26 -8.54 12.18
CA THR A 48 10.76 -8.20 10.84
C THR A 48 12.17 -8.74 10.59
N LYS A 49 12.54 -8.91 9.32
CA LYS A 49 13.92 -9.27 8.92
C LYS A 49 14.79 -8.04 8.70
N ASP A 50 14.17 -6.94 8.31
CA ASP A 50 14.79 -5.70 7.86
C ASP A 50 14.06 -4.50 8.50
N ILE A 51 14.80 -3.43 8.77
CA ILE A 51 14.27 -2.14 9.19
C ILE A 51 14.33 -1.19 8.00
N ASP A 52 13.20 -1.00 7.33
CA ASP A 52 13.09 -0.10 6.19
C ASP A 52 12.81 1.34 6.67
N LEU A 53 13.72 2.28 6.37
CA LEU A 53 13.61 3.70 6.71
C LEU A 53 13.59 4.58 5.48
N VAL A 54 12.73 5.59 5.47
CA VAL A 54 12.77 6.68 4.49
C VAL A 54 13.17 7.98 5.19
N VAL A 55 14.12 8.71 4.61
CA VAL A 55 14.49 10.06 5.04
C VAL A 55 14.10 11.09 3.97
N VAL A 56 13.87 12.33 4.41
CA VAL A 56 13.28 13.39 3.58
C VAL A 56 14.26 14.05 2.60
N ASP A 57 15.57 14.01 2.90
CA ASP A 57 16.61 14.61 2.06
C ASP A 57 18.00 13.95 2.22
N GLU A 58 18.89 14.30 1.29
CA GLU A 58 20.27 13.79 1.22
C GLU A 58 21.13 14.17 2.43
N ALA A 59 20.83 15.29 3.08
CA ALA A 59 21.57 15.72 4.25
C ALA A 59 21.20 14.87 5.47
N ALA A 60 19.91 14.55 5.64
CA ALA A 60 19.40 13.61 6.62
C ALA A 60 19.95 12.20 6.38
N LEU A 61 19.96 11.74 5.12
CA LEU A 61 20.59 10.48 4.73
C LEU A 61 22.06 10.44 5.15
N SER A 62 22.84 11.45 4.78
CA SER A 62 24.28 11.51 5.09
C SER A 62 24.53 11.49 6.60
N ARG A 63 23.70 12.17 7.40
CA ARG A 63 23.79 12.17 8.87
C ARG A 63 23.49 10.79 9.46
N LEU A 64 22.38 10.18 9.04
CA LEU A 64 21.96 8.87 9.50
C LEU A 64 23.00 7.79 9.15
N MET A 65 23.49 7.80 7.91
CA MET A 65 24.51 6.85 7.45
C MET A 65 25.84 7.01 8.20
N GLY A 66 26.25 8.25 8.51
CA GLY A 66 27.44 8.50 9.32
C GLY A 66 27.33 7.94 10.73
N VAL A 67 26.17 8.10 11.39
CA VAL A 67 25.92 7.53 12.72
C VAL A 67 25.88 6.00 12.66
N LEU A 68 25.24 5.41 11.64
CA LEU A 68 25.24 3.96 11.48
C LEU A 68 26.65 3.40 11.30
N ASP A 69 27.50 4.04 10.50
CA ASP A 69 28.93 3.69 10.34
C ASP A 69 29.70 3.79 11.68
N ASP A 70 29.50 4.88 12.44
CA ASP A 70 30.12 5.08 13.77
C ASP A 70 29.67 4.02 14.79
N LEU A 71 28.43 3.53 14.67
CA LEU A 71 27.87 2.42 15.46
C LEU A 71 28.35 1.03 14.99
N GLY A 72 29.13 0.96 13.92
CA GLY A 72 29.70 -0.28 13.41
C GLY A 72 28.78 -1.06 12.47
N TYR A 73 27.76 -0.42 11.89
CA TYR A 73 27.00 -1.02 10.80
C TYR A 73 27.83 -1.04 9.51
N GLU A 74 27.93 -2.20 8.87
CA GLU A 74 28.71 -2.39 7.65
C GLU A 74 27.82 -2.35 6.40
N GLU A 75 28.31 -1.74 5.32
CA GLU A 75 27.59 -1.69 4.04
C GLU A 75 27.44 -3.10 3.43
N VAL A 76 26.20 -3.45 3.07
CA VAL A 76 25.90 -4.73 2.42
C VAL A 76 26.11 -4.58 0.91
N THR A 77 27.26 -5.03 0.40
CA THR A 77 27.62 -4.86 -1.02
C THR A 77 27.11 -5.96 -1.97
N ASP A 78 26.68 -7.11 -1.44
CA ASP A 78 26.16 -8.23 -2.25
C ASP A 78 24.65 -8.41 -2.03
N LEU A 79 23.88 -7.45 -2.54
CA LEU A 79 22.42 -7.47 -2.43
C LEU A 79 21.76 -8.36 -3.50
N GLY A 80 22.51 -8.96 -4.42
CA GLY A 80 21.95 -9.73 -5.54
C GLY A 80 21.21 -8.87 -6.59
N ASP A 81 20.85 -9.51 -7.71
CA ASP A 81 20.31 -8.83 -8.90
C ASP A 81 18.94 -8.16 -8.68
N GLU A 82 18.17 -8.63 -7.69
CA GLU A 82 16.87 -8.06 -7.33
C GLU A 82 17.04 -6.67 -6.76
N TYR A 83 18.00 -6.47 -5.85
CA TYR A 83 18.26 -5.19 -5.17
C TYR A 83 19.09 -4.20 -5.99
N ASN A 84 20.00 -4.67 -6.85
CA ASN A 84 20.75 -3.78 -7.76
C ASN A 84 19.84 -3.05 -8.77
N ARG A 85 18.68 -3.63 -9.11
CA ARG A 85 17.66 -3.00 -9.96
C ARG A 85 16.82 -1.97 -9.23
N LEU A 86 16.82 -1.99 -7.88
CA LEU A 86 15.96 -1.13 -7.08
C LEU A 86 16.50 0.30 -6.91
N GLY A 87 17.72 0.63 -7.36
CA GLY A 87 18.25 2.00 -7.39
C GLY A 87 18.64 2.54 -6.01
N ALA A 88 19.90 3.02 -5.90
CA ALA A 88 20.47 3.73 -4.74
C ALA A 88 19.89 3.33 -3.37
N ARG A 89 20.04 2.05 -3.02
CA ARG A 89 19.64 1.53 -1.71
C ARG A 89 20.86 1.52 -0.80
N HIS A 90 20.80 2.27 0.29
CA HIS A 90 21.83 2.22 1.32
C HIS A 90 21.45 1.13 2.31
N CYS A 91 22.03 -0.06 2.12
CA CYS A 91 21.86 -1.19 3.02
C CYS A 91 23.04 -1.25 3.97
N VAL A 92 22.77 -1.25 5.26
CA VAL A 92 23.81 -1.48 6.26
C VAL A 92 23.35 -2.53 7.27
N GLN A 93 24.27 -3.32 7.78
CA GLN A 93 23.97 -4.43 8.69
C GLN A 93 24.94 -4.45 9.87
N ASN A 94 24.42 -4.70 11.07
CA ASN A 94 25.24 -4.89 12.27
C ASN A 94 25.65 -6.36 12.49
N ASP A 95 26.49 -6.60 13.50
CA ASP A 95 26.97 -7.94 13.89
C ASP A 95 25.87 -8.93 14.28
N ALA A 96 24.71 -8.43 14.73
CA ALA A 96 23.54 -9.26 15.05
C ALA A 96 22.78 -9.69 13.77
N GLY A 97 23.19 -9.21 12.60
CA GLY A 97 22.50 -9.47 11.33
C GLY A 97 21.27 -8.58 11.12
N CYS A 98 21.06 -7.56 11.95
CA CYS A 98 19.99 -6.58 11.75
C CYS A 98 20.37 -5.64 10.61
N GLN A 99 19.53 -5.58 9.59
CA GLN A 99 19.77 -4.78 8.40
C GLN A 99 18.84 -3.57 8.37
N PHE A 100 19.41 -2.40 8.14
CA PHE A 100 18.69 -1.17 7.80
C PHE A 100 18.71 -0.97 6.28
N ASP A 101 17.53 -0.72 5.73
CA ASP A 101 17.33 -0.37 4.34
C ASP A 101 16.89 1.09 4.28
N VAL A 102 17.83 1.98 3.97
CA VAL A 102 17.59 3.42 4.00
C VAL A 102 17.35 3.97 2.60
N PHE A 103 16.20 4.63 2.43
CA PHE A 103 15.75 5.27 1.21
C PHE A 103 15.73 6.79 1.39
N CYS A 104 16.12 7.55 0.37
CA CYS A 104 16.03 9.00 0.36
C CYS A 104 14.90 9.45 -0.56
N ARG A 105 13.78 9.89 0.04
CA ARG A 105 12.56 10.43 -0.60
C ARG A 105 11.84 9.53 -1.61
N GLN A 106 12.53 8.96 -2.60
CA GLN A 106 11.97 8.03 -3.56
C GLN A 106 12.29 6.59 -3.15
N ILE A 107 11.25 5.77 -3.11
CA ILE A 107 11.35 4.35 -2.86
C ILE A 107 11.47 3.69 -4.23
N VAL A 108 12.71 3.33 -4.56
CA VAL A 108 13.01 2.32 -5.57
C VAL A 108 12.65 2.72 -7.02
N ASN A 109 12.64 4.01 -7.33
CA ASN A 109 12.10 4.57 -8.59
C ASN A 109 10.62 4.20 -8.88
N LYS A 110 9.92 3.60 -7.91
CA LYS A 110 8.56 3.11 -8.08
C LYS A 110 7.54 4.07 -7.49
N LEU A 111 7.86 4.69 -6.37
CA LEU A 111 7.05 5.77 -5.82
C LEU A 111 7.85 6.73 -4.97
N TYR A 112 7.28 7.89 -4.68
CA TYR A 112 7.81 8.87 -3.75
C TYR A 112 7.12 8.76 -2.39
N PHE A 113 7.88 8.91 -1.32
CA PHE A 113 7.35 9.16 0.00
C PHE A 113 6.85 10.62 0.05
N SER A 114 5.55 10.78 -0.21
CA SER A 114 4.95 12.10 -0.44
C SER A 114 4.78 12.89 0.86
N ASP A 115 4.54 14.21 0.74
CA ASP A 115 4.20 15.04 1.90
C ASP A 115 2.88 14.58 2.56
N GLY A 116 1.98 13.95 1.80
CA GLY A 116 0.76 13.35 2.31
C GLY A 116 1.06 12.14 3.21
N MET A 117 1.94 11.25 2.75
CA MET A 117 2.41 10.10 3.54
C MET A 117 3.11 10.54 4.83
N GLN A 118 3.97 11.57 4.75
CA GLN A 118 4.60 12.17 5.94
C GLN A 118 3.56 12.69 6.94
N ALA A 119 2.57 13.45 6.46
CA ALA A 119 1.54 14.05 7.32
C ALA A 119 0.62 13.01 7.99
N ARG A 120 0.42 11.84 7.34
CA ARG A 120 -0.37 10.73 7.89
C ARG A 120 0.43 9.81 8.81
N SER A 121 1.76 9.95 8.85
CA SER A 121 2.61 9.08 9.66
C SER A 121 2.41 9.34 11.16
N GLU A 122 2.35 8.26 11.94
CA GLU A 122 2.19 8.32 13.39
C GLU A 122 3.55 8.51 14.07
N ALA A 123 3.67 9.45 15.01
CA ALA A 123 4.90 9.65 15.75
C ALA A 123 5.21 8.43 16.63
N PHE A 124 6.42 7.88 16.51
CA PHE A 124 6.85 6.69 17.25
C PHE A 124 8.03 6.97 18.18
N LEU A 125 9.07 7.61 17.65
CA LEU A 125 10.19 8.11 18.43
C LEU A 125 10.31 9.61 18.21
N SER A 126 10.55 10.36 19.29
CA SER A 126 10.78 11.79 19.23
C SER A 126 11.84 12.15 20.26
N ASP A 127 13.07 12.32 19.76
CA ASP A 127 14.24 12.79 20.50
C ASP A 127 14.63 14.21 20.01
N GLU A 128 15.64 14.83 20.61
CA GLU A 128 16.07 16.20 20.29
C GLU A 128 16.55 16.34 18.84
N SER A 129 17.28 15.36 18.33
CA SER A 129 17.89 15.37 16.98
C SER A 129 17.41 14.23 16.07
N PHE A 130 16.46 13.41 16.52
CA PHE A 130 15.95 12.30 15.73
C PHE A 130 14.44 12.11 15.96
N SER A 131 13.68 12.14 14.87
CA SER A 131 12.27 11.79 14.87
C SER A 131 12.04 10.58 13.97
N VAL A 132 11.19 9.66 14.43
CA VAL A 132 10.77 8.49 13.66
C VAL A 132 9.25 8.44 13.63
N GLY A 133 8.68 8.53 12.44
CA GLY A 133 7.27 8.24 12.18
C GLY A 133 7.04 6.81 11.68
N LEU A 134 5.85 6.26 11.91
CA LEU A 134 5.38 5.03 11.27
C LEU A 134 4.46 5.42 10.11
N ALA A 135 4.76 4.96 8.90
CA ALA A 135 3.82 5.10 7.79
C ALA A 135 2.47 4.45 8.13
N SER A 136 1.37 5.03 7.65
CA SER A 136 0.03 4.48 7.88
C SER A 136 -0.13 3.12 7.20
N PHE A 137 -1.11 2.32 7.64
CA PHE A 137 -1.41 1.07 6.95
C PHE A 137 -1.88 1.27 5.50
N ASP A 138 -2.54 2.39 5.21
CA ASP A 138 -2.95 2.76 3.86
C ASP A 138 -1.73 2.92 2.95
N ASP A 139 -0.72 3.66 3.42
CA ASP A 139 0.52 3.90 2.69
C ASP A 139 1.36 2.64 2.58
N ILE A 140 1.40 1.82 3.64
CA ILE A 140 2.07 0.52 3.62
C ILE A 140 1.42 -0.41 2.60
N PHE A 141 0.09 -0.45 2.50
CA PHE A 141 -0.59 -1.24 1.46
C PHE A 141 -0.13 -0.82 0.06
N LEU A 142 -0.03 0.48 -0.21
CA LEU A 142 0.47 0.99 -1.49
C LEU A 142 1.94 0.62 -1.74
N PHE A 143 2.81 0.72 -0.73
CA PHE A 143 4.21 0.25 -0.85
C PHE A 143 4.27 -1.23 -1.24
N LYS A 144 3.42 -2.07 -0.62
CA LYS A 144 3.35 -3.50 -0.92
C LYS A 144 2.84 -3.78 -2.33
N ALA A 145 1.85 -3.01 -2.79
CA ALA A 145 1.30 -3.12 -4.14
C ALA A 145 2.34 -2.84 -5.23
N VAL A 146 3.38 -2.05 -4.96
CA VAL A 146 4.42 -1.77 -5.97
C VAL A 146 5.75 -2.46 -5.72
N ALA A 147 5.97 -3.07 -4.56
CA ALA A 147 7.21 -3.77 -4.27
C ALA A 147 7.46 -4.99 -5.17
N GLU A 148 6.41 -5.56 -5.78
CA GLU A 148 6.41 -6.72 -6.70
C GLU A 148 6.91 -8.05 -6.11
N ARG A 149 7.32 -8.11 -4.83
CA ARG A 149 7.84 -9.36 -4.26
C ARG A 149 6.70 -10.35 -3.96
N PRO A 150 6.93 -11.66 -4.07
CA PRO A 150 5.90 -12.68 -3.80
C PRO A 150 5.29 -12.57 -2.40
N ASP A 151 6.11 -12.32 -1.38
CA ASP A 151 5.68 -12.23 0.02
C ASP A 151 4.76 -11.01 0.28
N ASP A 152 4.84 -9.97 -0.56
CA ASP A 152 4.07 -8.73 -0.33
C ASP A 152 2.57 -8.92 -0.57
N ILE A 153 2.13 -9.90 -1.37
CA ILE A 153 0.70 -10.19 -1.57
C ILE A 153 0.04 -10.70 -0.28
N GLY A 154 0.74 -11.54 0.49
CA GLY A 154 0.24 -12.02 1.78
C GLY A 154 0.16 -10.88 2.82
N ASP A 155 1.09 -9.92 2.74
CA ASP A 155 1.05 -8.71 3.56
C ASP A 155 -0.14 -7.82 3.18
N MET A 156 -0.40 -7.62 1.88
CA MET A 156 -1.59 -6.91 1.39
C MET A 156 -2.88 -7.55 1.88
N ALA A 157 -2.98 -8.88 1.80
CA ALA A 157 -4.14 -9.62 2.29
C ALA A 157 -4.37 -9.42 3.79
N THR A 158 -3.29 -9.32 4.58
CA THR A 158 -3.36 -9.00 6.02
C THR A 158 -3.82 -7.57 6.25
N LEU A 159 -3.27 -6.60 5.50
CA LEU A 159 -3.62 -5.18 5.61
C LEU A 159 -5.09 -4.92 5.25
N VAL A 160 -5.65 -5.59 4.24
CA VAL A 160 -7.07 -5.44 3.86
C VAL A 160 -8.04 -5.88 4.97
N GLN A 161 -7.60 -6.70 5.93
CA GLN A 161 -8.41 -7.05 7.11
C GLN A 161 -8.46 -5.94 8.16
N THR A 162 -7.69 -4.87 7.99
CA THR A 162 -7.73 -3.67 8.83
C THR A 162 -8.72 -2.65 8.29
N ASP A 163 -8.89 -1.52 8.97
CA ASP A 163 -9.75 -0.43 8.54
C ASP A 163 -9.00 0.51 7.55
N LEU A 164 -8.54 -0.04 6.43
CA LEU A 164 -7.91 0.76 5.37
C LEU A 164 -8.90 1.77 4.80
N ASP A 165 -8.42 3.00 4.59
CA ASP A 165 -9.15 4.05 3.89
C ASP A 165 -8.73 4.06 2.40
N PHE A 166 -9.51 3.36 1.58
CA PHE A 166 -9.23 3.27 0.15
C PHE A 166 -9.36 4.61 -0.60
N ASP A 167 -10.12 5.58 -0.06
CA ASP A 167 -10.20 6.93 -0.65
C ASP A 167 -8.84 7.63 -0.49
N VAL A 168 -8.17 7.45 0.66
CA VAL A 168 -6.80 7.96 0.88
C VAL A 168 -5.79 7.30 -0.04
N ILE A 169 -5.92 5.99 -0.28
CA ILE A 169 -5.02 5.25 -1.19
C ILE A 169 -5.24 5.69 -2.64
N GLU A 170 -6.49 5.91 -3.06
CA GLU A 170 -6.84 6.47 -4.37
C GLU A 170 -6.24 7.87 -4.56
N ASP A 171 -6.45 8.78 -3.62
CA ASP A 171 -5.85 10.13 -3.63
C ASP A 171 -4.31 10.06 -3.73
N GLU A 172 -3.69 9.11 -3.03
CA GLU A 172 -2.24 8.92 -3.10
C GLU A 172 -1.80 8.33 -4.45
N ILE A 173 -2.57 7.42 -5.06
CA ILE A 173 -2.28 6.91 -6.41
C ILE A 173 -2.28 8.06 -7.42
N GLU A 174 -3.29 8.93 -7.39
CA GLU A 174 -3.34 10.14 -8.23
C GLU A 174 -2.10 11.01 -8.02
N ARG A 175 -1.74 11.25 -6.76
CA ARG A 175 -0.55 12.04 -6.39
C ARG A 175 0.74 11.42 -6.92
N GLN A 176 0.89 10.11 -6.88
CA GLN A 176 2.07 9.41 -7.39
C GLN A 176 2.16 9.51 -8.91
N VAL A 177 1.05 9.41 -9.63
CA VAL A 177 1.01 9.62 -11.10
C VAL A 177 1.56 11.01 -11.46
N GLU A 178 1.16 12.05 -10.72
CA GLU A 178 1.70 13.41 -10.91
C GLU A 178 3.21 13.49 -10.63
N LEU A 179 3.66 12.90 -9.52
CA LEU A 179 5.06 12.94 -9.07
C LEU A 179 6.01 12.17 -10.00
N LEU A 180 5.55 11.04 -10.53
CA LEU A 180 6.31 10.17 -11.42
C LEU A 180 6.21 10.64 -12.88
N GLY A 181 5.24 11.50 -13.20
CA GLY A 181 5.03 12.06 -14.53
C GLY A 181 4.43 11.06 -15.53
N GLY A 182 3.66 10.07 -15.05
CA GLY A 182 3.00 9.09 -15.91
C GLY A 182 2.27 7.98 -15.17
N GLU A 183 1.41 7.27 -15.91
CA GLU A 183 0.48 6.26 -15.37
C GLU A 183 1.07 4.85 -15.29
N GLN A 184 2.36 4.67 -15.63
CA GLN A 184 3.03 3.35 -15.55
C GLN A 184 2.97 2.78 -14.12
N PHE A 185 3.02 3.65 -13.12
CA PHE A 185 2.79 3.31 -11.71
C PHE A 185 1.49 2.54 -11.48
N VAL A 186 0.40 2.99 -12.11
CA VAL A 186 -0.94 2.38 -11.98
C VAL A 186 -0.94 0.95 -12.51
N THR A 187 -0.10 0.65 -13.51
CA THR A 187 0.01 -0.71 -14.05
C THR A 187 0.58 -1.68 -13.06
N VAL A 188 1.62 -1.28 -12.33
CA VAL A 188 2.21 -2.14 -11.29
C VAL A 188 1.20 -2.38 -10.16
N VAL A 189 0.46 -1.34 -9.76
CA VAL A 189 -0.61 -1.48 -8.76
C VAL A 189 -1.69 -2.44 -9.25
N SER A 190 -2.16 -2.28 -10.49
CA SER A 190 -3.17 -3.16 -11.10
C SER A 190 -2.74 -4.63 -11.12
N GLU A 191 -1.51 -4.91 -11.53
CA GLU A 191 -0.97 -6.28 -11.55
C GLU A 191 -0.91 -6.90 -10.16
N SER A 192 -0.57 -6.12 -9.14
CA SER A 192 -0.58 -6.60 -7.75
C SER A 192 -1.98 -6.84 -7.19
N LEU A 193 -2.96 -6.02 -7.55
CA LEU A 193 -4.37 -6.24 -7.20
C LEU A 193 -4.92 -7.51 -7.88
N GLU A 194 -4.58 -7.74 -9.15
CA GLU A 194 -4.93 -8.99 -9.84
C GLU A 194 -4.31 -10.21 -9.16
N ARG A 195 -3.05 -10.13 -8.72
CA ARG A 195 -2.39 -11.20 -7.95
C ARG A 195 -3.05 -11.41 -6.59
N LEU A 196 -3.49 -10.35 -5.93
CA LEU A 196 -4.22 -10.42 -4.66
C LEU A 196 -5.55 -11.15 -4.83
N ASP A 197 -6.32 -10.86 -5.88
CA ASP A 197 -7.55 -11.57 -6.20
C ASP A 197 -7.28 -13.05 -6.56
N GLN A 198 -6.30 -13.31 -7.42
CA GLN A 198 -5.99 -14.68 -7.87
C GLN A 198 -5.48 -15.58 -6.75
N ASN A 199 -4.64 -15.06 -5.85
CA ASN A 199 -4.00 -15.86 -4.82
C ASN A 199 -4.83 -15.97 -3.55
N GLU A 200 -5.52 -14.89 -3.17
CA GLU A 200 -6.19 -14.76 -1.88
C GLU A 200 -7.71 -14.58 -2.01
N GLY A 201 -8.24 -14.38 -3.23
CA GLY A 201 -9.66 -14.15 -3.47
C GLY A 201 -10.17 -12.80 -2.96
N ILE A 202 -9.27 -11.82 -2.86
CA ILE A 202 -9.55 -10.50 -2.30
C ILE A 202 -9.59 -9.47 -3.43
N GLN A 203 -10.74 -8.81 -3.57
CA GLN A 203 -10.93 -7.64 -4.42
C GLN A 203 -11.07 -6.40 -3.55
N THR A 204 -10.67 -5.25 -4.08
CA THR A 204 -10.65 -3.96 -3.39
C THR A 204 -11.40 -2.89 -4.21
N PRO A 205 -11.82 -1.78 -3.60
CA PRO A 205 -12.34 -0.63 -4.37
C PRO A 205 -11.34 -0.10 -5.40
N LEU A 206 -10.04 -0.27 -5.16
CA LEU A 206 -8.98 0.20 -6.06
C LEU A 206 -8.99 -0.52 -7.41
N ASP A 207 -9.59 -1.72 -7.51
CA ASP A 207 -9.76 -2.42 -8.78
C ASP A 207 -10.54 -1.57 -9.81
N ASP A 208 -11.55 -0.83 -9.35
CA ASP A 208 -12.32 0.08 -10.22
C ASP A 208 -11.54 1.37 -10.52
N VAL A 209 -10.74 1.85 -9.55
CA VAL A 209 -9.87 3.03 -9.69
C VAL A 209 -8.82 2.80 -10.78
N VAL A 210 -8.04 1.71 -10.68
CA VAL A 210 -6.98 1.39 -11.66
C VAL A 210 -7.56 1.11 -13.04
N ARG A 211 -8.74 0.47 -13.13
CA ARG A 211 -9.48 0.30 -14.40
C ARG A 211 -9.92 1.63 -15.02
N GLY A 212 -10.15 2.65 -14.19
CA GLY A 212 -10.47 4.01 -14.61
C GLY A 212 -9.39 4.62 -15.48
N TYR A 213 -8.11 4.45 -15.12
CA TYR A 213 -6.96 4.94 -15.88
C TYR A 213 -6.92 4.35 -17.29
N TYR A 214 -7.05 3.03 -17.41
CA TYR A 214 -7.06 2.37 -18.73
C TYR A 214 -8.24 2.75 -19.62
N ARG A 215 -9.37 3.17 -19.04
CA ARG A 215 -10.53 3.64 -19.83
C ARG A 215 -10.27 5.01 -20.46
N HIS A 216 -9.43 5.84 -19.86
CA HIS A 216 -9.10 7.17 -20.39
C HIS A 216 -8.16 7.10 -21.60
N ASP A 217 -7.32 6.06 -21.70
CA ASP A 217 -6.41 5.84 -22.84
C ASP A 217 -7.09 5.32 -24.13
N VAL A 218 -8.33 4.79 -24.03
CA VAL A 218 -9.05 4.18 -25.17
C VAL A 218 -9.64 5.23 -26.13
N TYR A 219 -9.42 6.53 -25.91
CA TYR A 219 -9.93 7.60 -26.78
C TYR A 219 -8.88 8.37 -27.59
N ASP A 220 -7.60 7.96 -27.59
CA ASP A 220 -6.57 8.66 -28.36
C ASP A 220 -5.64 7.69 -29.11
N GLU A 221 -6.14 7.11 -30.21
CA GLU A 221 -5.34 6.28 -31.13
C GLU A 221 -4.07 7.00 -31.62
N ASP A 222 -4.07 8.35 -31.64
CA ASP A 222 -2.93 9.16 -32.05
C ASP A 222 -1.82 9.16 -30.98
N GLN A 223 -2.16 9.06 -29.68
CA GLN A 223 -1.18 8.96 -28.59
C GLN A 223 -0.50 7.58 -28.52
N VAL A 224 -1.24 6.50 -28.75
CA VAL A 224 -0.67 5.14 -28.82
C VAL A 224 0.37 5.06 -29.95
N THR A 225 0.08 5.68 -31.09
CA THR A 225 1.01 5.75 -32.22
C THR A 225 2.25 6.59 -31.89
N ALA A 226 2.10 7.71 -31.18
CA ALA A 226 3.21 8.57 -30.78
C ALA A 226 4.10 7.96 -29.66
N LEU A 227 3.56 7.08 -28.82
CA LEU A 227 4.30 6.30 -27.82
C LEU A 227 5.14 5.18 -28.47
N LEU A 228 4.59 4.53 -29.50
CA LEU A 228 5.31 3.51 -30.28
C LEU A 228 6.52 4.09 -31.04
N GLU A 229 6.45 5.35 -31.48
CA GLU A 229 7.56 6.01 -32.17
C GLU A 229 8.67 6.53 -31.23
N ARG A 230 8.41 6.64 -29.92
CA ARG A 230 9.37 7.16 -28.91
C ARG A 230 10.00 6.09 -28.02
N ALA A 231 9.54 4.86 -28.06
CA ALA A 231 10.10 3.77 -27.26
C ALA A 231 11.40 3.25 -27.89
N GLU A 232 12.56 3.68 -27.35
CA GLU A 232 13.88 3.10 -27.69
C GLU A 232 14.22 1.84 -26.86
N ASN A 233 13.30 1.35 -26.00
CA ASN A 233 13.53 0.17 -25.15
C ASN A 233 12.34 -0.83 -25.19
N ASP A 234 12.57 -1.97 -25.85
CA ASP A 234 11.63 -3.06 -26.15
C ASP A 234 11.28 -3.99 -24.95
N VAL A 235 11.06 -3.48 -23.73
CA VAL A 235 10.77 -4.37 -22.56
C VAL A 235 9.30 -4.36 -22.12
N TRP A 236 8.51 -3.34 -22.47
CA TRP A 236 7.17 -3.13 -21.87
C TRP A 236 6.00 -3.03 -22.86
N LEU A 237 6.19 -3.42 -24.12
CA LEU A 237 5.14 -3.36 -25.16
C LEU A 237 4.14 -4.53 -25.14
N VAL A 238 4.35 -5.55 -24.30
CA VAL A 238 3.57 -6.80 -24.35
C VAL A 238 2.32 -6.80 -23.45
N PRO A 239 2.24 -6.12 -22.27
CA PRO A 239 1.05 -6.21 -21.42
C PRO A 239 -0.19 -5.44 -21.96
N ALA A 240 0.00 -4.29 -22.62
CA ALA A 240 -1.12 -3.48 -23.12
C ALA A 240 -1.98 -4.21 -24.17
N ILE A 241 -1.36 -5.08 -24.99
CA ILE A 241 -2.06 -5.91 -25.99
C ILE A 241 -2.75 -7.11 -25.33
N ALA A 242 -2.22 -7.61 -24.21
CA ALA A 242 -2.82 -8.73 -23.48
C ALA A 242 -4.11 -8.30 -22.76
N LEU A 243 -4.15 -7.08 -22.20
CA LEU A 243 -5.34 -6.49 -21.60
C LEU A 243 -6.45 -6.22 -22.64
N GLN A 244 -6.13 -5.69 -23.82
CA GLN A 244 -7.13 -5.54 -24.90
C GLN A 244 -7.79 -6.88 -25.29
N ARG A 245 -7.01 -7.96 -25.34
CA ARG A 245 -7.54 -9.30 -25.66
C ARG A 245 -8.37 -9.92 -24.55
N ALA A 246 -8.16 -9.53 -23.29
CA ALA A 246 -9.02 -9.94 -22.17
C ALA A 246 -10.37 -9.19 -22.22
N VAL A 247 -10.35 -7.89 -22.51
CA VAL A 247 -11.55 -7.05 -22.66
C VAL A 247 -12.42 -7.51 -23.84
N ASP A 248 -11.82 -7.97 -24.94
CA ASP A 248 -12.57 -8.44 -26.12
C ASP A 248 -13.13 -9.87 -25.99
N ASN A 249 -12.60 -10.70 -25.07
CA ASN A 249 -12.99 -12.12 -24.95
C ASN A 249 -13.93 -12.44 -23.78
N GLU A 250 -14.23 -11.49 -22.89
CA GLU A 250 -15.25 -11.71 -21.87
C GLU A 250 -16.65 -11.41 -22.41
N HIS A 251 -17.20 -12.41 -23.11
CA HIS A 251 -18.61 -12.73 -22.94
C HIS A 251 -18.87 -12.90 -21.43
N PHE A 252 -19.36 -11.84 -20.80
CA PHE A 252 -19.81 -11.77 -19.41
C PHE A 252 -20.93 -12.80 -19.15
N GLU A 253 -20.56 -14.06 -18.97
CA GLU A 253 -21.41 -15.04 -18.30
C GLU A 253 -20.83 -15.32 -16.90
N ASN A 254 -21.34 -14.54 -15.95
CA ASN A 254 -21.80 -15.04 -14.66
C ASN A 254 -20.72 -15.52 -13.65
N ARG A 255 -19.71 -14.69 -13.37
CA ARG A 255 -19.01 -14.74 -12.08
C ARG A 255 -19.53 -13.64 -11.16
N GLN A 256 -20.44 -14.01 -10.25
CA GLN A 256 -20.85 -13.13 -9.17
C GLN A 256 -19.73 -13.11 -8.11
N PRO A 257 -19.32 -11.93 -7.60
CA PRO A 257 -18.35 -11.81 -6.52
C PRO A 257 -18.86 -12.50 -5.25
N SER A 258 -17.96 -13.18 -4.54
CA SER A 258 -18.27 -14.02 -3.37
C SER A 258 -18.02 -13.35 -2.02
N VAL A 259 -17.83 -12.01 -1.98
CA VAL A 259 -17.50 -11.27 -0.75
C VAL A 259 -18.58 -10.21 -0.43
N PRO A 260 -18.96 -10.01 0.85
CA PRO A 260 -19.95 -9.01 1.27
C PRO A 260 -19.59 -7.57 0.91
N SER A 261 -20.47 -6.82 0.25
CA SER A 261 -20.28 -5.39 0.02
C SER A 261 -20.71 -4.56 1.25
N LYS A 262 -19.85 -3.64 1.69
CA LYS A 262 -20.23 -2.57 2.64
C LYS A 262 -20.89 -1.43 1.85
N THR A 263 -22.03 -0.91 2.31
CA THR A 263 -22.73 0.21 1.66
C THR A 263 -23.37 1.12 2.71
N ARG A 264 -23.28 2.44 2.48
CA ARG A 264 -23.92 3.47 3.30
C ARG A 264 -25.38 3.63 2.91
N LEU A 265 -26.29 3.46 3.87
CA LEU A 265 -27.73 3.69 3.68
C LEU A 265 -28.25 4.85 4.53
N ASP A 266 -29.11 5.67 3.93
CA ASP A 266 -29.84 6.75 4.59
C ASP A 266 -31.13 6.22 5.26
N CYS A 267 -31.27 6.47 6.57
CA CYS A 267 -32.51 6.18 7.27
C CYS A 267 -33.57 7.25 6.99
N ARG A 268 -34.62 6.97 6.20
CA ARG A 268 -35.71 7.94 5.91
C ARG A 268 -36.55 8.39 7.12
N THR A 269 -36.23 7.96 8.35
CA THR A 269 -36.92 8.39 9.58
C THR A 269 -36.12 9.46 10.32
N CYS A 270 -34.79 9.33 10.35
CA CYS A 270 -33.90 10.25 11.07
C CYS A 270 -32.86 10.92 10.17
N ASP A 271 -32.87 10.62 8.86
CA ASP A 271 -31.97 11.11 7.81
C ASP A 271 -30.47 10.91 8.12
N ARG A 272 -30.14 9.93 8.96
CA ARG A 272 -28.76 9.58 9.30
C ARG A 272 -28.24 8.47 8.38
N LYS A 273 -27.01 8.65 7.90
CA LYS A 273 -26.21 7.63 7.22
C LYS A 273 -25.69 6.63 8.24
N THR A 274 -25.79 5.35 7.90
CA THR A 274 -25.26 4.24 8.68
C THR A 274 -24.61 3.24 7.73
N ASP A 275 -23.45 2.72 8.10
CA ASP A 275 -22.74 1.69 7.34
C ASP A 275 -23.38 0.32 7.57
N HIS A 276 -23.66 -0.42 6.50
CA HIS A 276 -24.25 -1.76 6.56
C HIS A 276 -23.51 -2.74 5.66
N GLN A 277 -23.43 -4.01 6.09
CA GLN A 277 -22.80 -5.12 5.37
C GLN A 277 -23.87 -6.05 4.80
N PHE A 278 -23.80 -6.35 3.50
CA PHE A 278 -24.77 -7.23 2.81
C PHE A 278 -24.15 -8.58 2.46
N GLN A 279 -24.88 -9.67 2.69
CA GLN A 279 -24.36 -11.03 2.43
C GLN A 279 -24.46 -11.51 0.98
N GLU A 280 -25.25 -10.83 0.13
CA GLU A 280 -25.42 -11.22 -1.28
C GLU A 280 -25.57 -9.99 -2.18
N PHE A 281 -24.97 -10.06 -3.37
CA PHE A 281 -25.17 -9.06 -4.44
C PHE A 281 -26.45 -9.40 -5.22
N LYS A 282 -27.62 -8.83 -4.89
CA LYS A 282 -28.73 -8.72 -5.85
C LYS A 282 -29.88 -7.75 -5.48
N SER A 283 -30.19 -6.95 -6.51
CA SER A 283 -31.45 -6.35 -6.97
C SER A 283 -32.42 -5.75 -5.95
N LEU A 284 -32.64 -4.44 -6.10
CA LEU A 284 -33.63 -3.60 -5.42
C LEU A 284 -34.96 -4.35 -5.13
N PRO A 285 -35.46 -4.38 -3.88
CA PRO A 285 -36.78 -4.90 -3.59
C PRO A 285 -37.86 -3.85 -3.86
N ASP A 286 -38.97 -4.33 -4.44
CA ASP A 286 -40.20 -3.62 -4.75
C ASP A 286 -40.91 -3.10 -3.47
N GLU A 287 -41.64 -1.99 -3.59
CA GLU A 287 -42.27 -1.25 -2.47
C GLU A 287 -43.36 -2.06 -1.74
N THR A 288 -43.75 -3.22 -2.27
CA THR A 288 -44.82 -4.08 -1.74
C THR A 288 -44.33 -5.21 -0.81
N TRP A 289 -43.12 -5.13 -0.24
CA TRP A 289 -42.60 -6.19 0.65
C TRP A 289 -43.40 -6.33 1.97
N SER A 290 -44.04 -7.48 2.17
CA SER A 290 -44.86 -7.79 3.35
C SER A 290 -44.22 -8.77 4.35
N GLY A 291 -42.90 -8.98 4.27
CA GLY A 291 -42.13 -9.88 5.17
C GLY A 291 -41.60 -9.17 6.42
N GLN A 292 -40.88 -9.90 7.27
CA GLN A 292 -40.18 -9.30 8.43
C GLN A 292 -39.15 -8.23 7.99
N PRO A 293 -38.88 -7.21 8.83
CA PRO A 293 -37.87 -6.20 8.54
C PRO A 293 -36.49 -6.84 8.40
N ARG A 294 -35.77 -6.40 7.37
CA ARG A 294 -34.45 -6.94 7.03
C ARG A 294 -33.33 -6.23 7.78
N TRP A 295 -33.51 -4.98 8.26
CA TRP A 295 -32.58 -4.33 9.21
C TRP A 295 -33.26 -3.30 10.12
N GLU A 296 -32.60 -2.93 11.23
CA GLU A 296 -33.03 -1.90 12.19
C GLU A 296 -31.99 -0.78 12.30
N CYS A 297 -32.44 0.47 12.28
CA CYS A 297 -31.53 1.60 12.44
C CYS A 297 -30.89 1.61 13.83
N GLN A 298 -29.56 1.54 13.93
CA GLN A 298 -28.86 1.59 15.21
C GLN A 298 -29.06 2.90 15.99
N VAL A 299 -29.50 3.96 15.30
CA VAL A 299 -29.76 5.27 15.91
C VAL A 299 -31.20 5.40 16.41
N CYS A 300 -32.20 5.07 15.58
CA CYS A 300 -33.62 5.32 15.88
C CYS A 300 -34.48 4.04 15.99
N GLN A 301 -33.87 2.87 15.84
CA GLN A 301 -34.48 1.53 15.96
C GLN A 301 -35.69 1.29 15.04
N SER A 302 -35.85 2.13 14.00
CA SER A 302 -36.93 1.97 13.04
C SER A 302 -36.66 0.78 12.11
N PRO A 303 -37.59 -0.19 11.98
CA PRO A 303 -37.43 -1.37 11.13
C PRO A 303 -37.56 -1.02 9.64
N ARG A 304 -36.72 -1.61 8.78
CA ARG A 304 -36.69 -1.38 7.32
C ARG A 304 -36.66 -2.69 6.54
N HIS A 305 -37.33 -2.70 5.39
CA HIS A 305 -37.48 -3.86 4.51
C HIS A 305 -36.68 -3.62 3.20
N GLY A 306 -35.44 -4.16 3.11
CA GLY A 306 -34.46 -3.97 2.01
C GLY A 306 -33.28 -4.95 2.16
N PRO A 307 -32.48 -5.31 1.13
CA PRO A 307 -31.81 -6.62 1.00
C PRO A 307 -30.95 -7.07 2.19
N ASN A 308 -30.90 -8.38 2.39
CA ASN A 308 -30.59 -9.09 3.63
C ASN A 308 -29.18 -8.77 4.20
N PRO A 309 -29.08 -8.18 5.40
CA PRO A 309 -27.85 -8.20 6.21
C PRO A 309 -27.88 -9.40 7.17
N ARG A 310 -26.71 -10.00 7.37
CA ARG A 310 -26.42 -10.89 8.50
C ARG A 310 -25.02 -10.57 8.96
#